data_AF-A0A351SBT3-F1
#
_entry.id   AF-A0A351SBT3-F1
#
_cell.length_a   1.000
_cell.length_b   1.000
_cell.length_c   1.000
_cell.angle_alpha   90.00
_cell.angle_beta   90.00
_cell.angle_gamma   90.00
#
_symmetry.space_group_name_H-M   'P 1'
#
loop_
_entity.id
_entity.type
_entity.pdbx_description
1 polymer ?
#
loop_
_entity_poly.entity_id
_entity_poly.type
_entity_poly.pdbx_seq_one_letter_code
_entity_poly.pdbx_strand_id
1 'polypeptide(L)' 'MMHPYQDKTLEQQTARIARIKQDRDPAKLEQALSALESCAHKGTNLMEPITEAVRSYATIGEICHTLKQCFGHYRAPTGV' A
#
# COMPACT_ATOMS: atom_id res chain seq x y z
N MET A 1 -17.02 -17.08 -21.45
CA MET A 1 -17.09 -15.76 -22.13
C MET A 1 -16.08 -14.84 -21.45
N MET A 2 -15.06 -14.34 -22.15
CA MET A 2 -14.06 -13.43 -21.59
C MET A 2 -14.58 -12.00 -21.78
N HIS A 3 -14.83 -11.27 -20.69
CA HIS A 3 -15.22 -9.86 -20.77
C HIS A 3 -14.03 -9.05 -21.29
N PRO A 4 -14.22 -8.15 -22.28
CA PRO A 4 -13.13 -7.39 -22.86
C PRO A 4 -12.51 -6.44 -21.83
N TYR A 5 -11.18 -6.32 -21.87
CA TYR A 5 -10.45 -5.31 -21.10
C TYR A 5 -10.89 -3.91 -21.55
N GLN A 6 -11.13 -3.01 -20.59
CA GLN A 6 -11.62 -1.66 -20.84
C GLN A 6 -10.53 -0.65 -20.46
N ASP A 7 -9.88 -0.02 -21.45
CA ASP A 7 -8.83 0.98 -21.22
C ASP A 7 -9.28 2.14 -20.32
N LYS A 8 -10.56 2.53 -20.43
CA LYS A 8 -11.18 3.56 -19.61
C LYS A 8 -11.07 3.29 -18.10
N THR A 9 -11.12 2.01 -17.68
CA THR A 9 -11.02 1.63 -16.27
C THR A 9 -9.62 1.92 -15.72
N LEU A 10 -8.57 1.69 -16.53
CA LEU A 10 -7.20 2.01 -16.18
C LEU A 10 -6.99 3.52 -16.04
N GLU A 11 -7.51 4.31 -16.99
CA GLU A 11 -7.43 5.77 -16.96
C GLU A 11 -8.11 6.34 -15.71
N GLN A 12 -9.32 5.86 -15.39
CA GLN A 12 -10.07 6.27 -14.21
C GLN A 12 -9.33 5.94 -12.91
N GLN A 13 -8.77 4.73 -12.79
CA GLN A 13 -8.03 4.32 -11.60
C GLN A 13 -6.74 5.14 -11.42
N THR A 14 -6.02 5.38 -12.52
CA THR A 14 -4.78 6.20 -12.50
C THR A 14 -5.08 7.63 -12.10
N ALA A 15 -6.10 8.25 -12.69
CA ALA A 15 -6.53 9.60 -12.36
C ALA A 15 -6.98 9.73 -10.90
N ARG A 16 -7.70 8.72 -10.37
CA ARG A 16 -8.12 8.68 -8.96
C ARG A 16 -6.92 8.63 -8.03
N ILE A 17 -5.94 7.76 -8.30
CA ILE A 17 -4.72 7.66 -7.48
C ILE A 17 -3.93 8.98 -7.53
N ALA A 18 -3.81 9.61 -8.71
CA ALA A 18 -3.13 10.90 -8.85
C ALA A 18 -3.77 11.99 -7.97
N ARG A 19 -5.10 12.10 -8.00
CA ARG A 19 -5.84 13.07 -7.15
C ARG A 19 -5.63 12.81 -5.67
N ILE A 20 -5.76 11.56 -5.23
CA ILE A 20 -5.52 11.18 -3.83
C ILE A 20 -4.11 11.59 -3.38
N LYS A 21 -3.11 11.39 -4.23
CA LYS A 21 -1.72 11.77 -3.93
C LYS A 21 -1.50 13.28 -3.88
N GLN A 22 -2.29 14.07 -4.60
CA GLN A 22 -2.23 15.53 -4.60
C GLN A 22 -2.90 16.13 -3.36
N ASP A 23 -4.03 15.56 -2.92
CA ASP A 23 -4.88 16.16 -1.88
C ASP A 23 -4.52 15.73 -0.45
N ARG A 24 -3.74 14.65 -0.29
CA ARG A 24 -3.40 14.10 1.03
C ARG A 24 -2.34 14.91 1.77
N ASP A 25 -2.35 14.79 3.09
CA ASP A 25 -1.33 15.34 3.97
C ASP A 25 -0.06 14.47 3.95
N PRO A 26 1.07 14.96 3.39
CA PRO A 26 2.28 14.16 3.26
C PRO A 26 2.92 13.82 4.62
N ALA A 27 2.80 14.69 5.62
CA ALA A 27 3.40 14.47 6.94
C ALA A 27 2.65 13.38 7.71
N LYS A 28 1.31 13.38 7.64
CA LYS A 28 0.49 12.31 8.24
C LYS A 28 0.76 10.96 7.59
N LEU A 29 0.89 10.94 6.27
CA LEU A 29 1.23 9.73 5.54
C LEU A 29 2.59 9.17 5.99
N GLU A 30 3.62 10.01 6.01
CA GLU A 30 4.97 9.61 6.42
C GLU A 30 4.98 9.06 7.84
N GLN A 31 4.31 9.74 8.77
CA GLN A 31 4.17 9.29 10.15
C GLN A 31 3.47 7.92 10.25
N ALA A 32 2.37 7.73 9.51
CA ALA A 32 1.63 6.47 9.53
C ALA A 32 2.43 5.30 8.93
N LEU A 33 3.16 5.53 7.82
CA LEU A 33 4.00 4.51 7.20
C LEU A 33 5.22 4.18 8.06
N SER A 34 5.84 5.17 8.72
CA SER A 34 6.96 4.94 9.66
C SER A 34 6.52 4.14 10.89
N ALA A 35 5.32 4.41 11.41
CA ALA A 35 4.74 3.62 12.49
C ALA A 35 4.47 2.18 12.05
N LEU A 36 3.96 1.98 10.83
CA LEU A 36 3.76 0.66 10.23
C LEU A 36 5.07 -0.12 10.10
N GLU A 37 6.10 0.51 9.56
CA GLU A 37 7.45 -0.06 9.43
C GLU A 37 8.01 -0.47 10.80
N SER A 38 7.89 0.43 11.79
CA SER A 38 8.33 0.17 13.16
C SER A 38 7.61 -1.02 13.81
N CYS A 39 6.29 -1.11 13.63
CA CYS A 39 5.50 -2.23 14.13
C CYS A 39 5.86 -3.55 13.42
N ALA A 40 6.11 -3.50 12.11
CA ALA A 40 6.55 -4.65 11.32
C ALA A 40 7.91 -5.18 11.80
N HIS A 41 8.87 -4.30 12.07
CA HIS A 41 10.17 -4.69 12.62
C HIS A 41 10.08 -5.26 14.05
N LYS A 42 9.20 -4.71 14.88
CA LYS A 42 9.00 -5.19 16.26
C LYS A 42 8.15 -6.45 16.36
N GLY A 43 7.50 -6.89 15.28
CA GLY A 43 6.58 -8.01 15.29
C GLY A 43 5.30 -7.75 16.11
N THR A 44 4.91 -6.48 16.27
CA THR A 44 3.69 -6.08 16.99
C THR A 44 2.49 -6.01 16.05
N ASN A 45 1.29 -5.80 16.59
CA ASN A 45 0.05 -5.74 15.80
C ASN A 45 0.13 -4.68 14.67
N LEU A 46 -0.16 -5.10 13.44
CA LEU A 46 -0.12 -4.24 12.24
C LEU A 46 -1.47 -3.60 11.89
N MET A 47 -2.58 -4.08 12.46
CA MET A 47 -3.91 -3.61 12.07
C MET A 47 -4.14 -2.14 12.41
N GLU A 48 -3.62 -1.69 13.56
CA GLU A 48 -3.69 -0.29 13.98
C GLU A 48 -2.93 0.64 13.02
N PRO A 49 -1.63 0.45 12.74
CA PRO A 49 -0.91 1.32 11.81
C PRO A 49 -1.41 1.20 10.36
N ILE A 50 -1.90 0.04 9.91
CA ILE A 50 -2.54 -0.08 8.59
C ILE A 50 -3.80 0.78 8.50
N THR A 51 -4.63 0.77 9.55
CA THR A 51 -5.84 1.61 9.59
C THR A 51 -5.48 3.08 9.53
N GLU A 52 -4.43 3.50 10.23
CA GLU A 52 -3.97 4.89 10.21
C GLU A 52 -3.36 5.30 8.85
N ALA A 53 -2.62 4.40 8.20
CA ALA A 53 -2.12 4.63 6.85
C ALA A 53 -3.29 4.82 5.86
N VAL A 54 -4.33 3.99 5.95
CA VAL A 54 -5.54 4.12 5.10
C VAL A 54 -6.27 5.43 5.37
N ARG A 55 -6.42 5.85 6.63
CA ARG A 55 -7.01 7.15 7.01
C ARG A 55 -6.18 8.33 6.49
N SER A 56 -4.86 8.16 6.40
CA SER A 56 -3.93 9.11 5.80
C SER A 56 -3.88 9.03 4.27
N TYR A 57 -4.84 8.33 3.64
CA TYR A 57 -4.92 8.15 2.19
C TYR A 57 -3.68 7.50 1.56
N ALA A 58 -3.05 6.58 2.30
CA ALA A 58 -2.06 5.67 1.73
C ALA A 58 -2.72 4.74 0.72
N THR A 59 -2.04 4.50 -0.40
CA THR A 59 -2.45 3.50 -1.37
C THR A 59 -2.05 2.10 -0.89
N ILE A 60 -2.75 1.07 -1.39
CA ILE A 60 -2.35 -0.33 -1.16
C ILE A 60 -0.90 -0.58 -1.59
N GLY A 61 -0.45 0.06 -2.66
CA GLY A 61 0.92 -0.05 -3.16
C GLY A 61 1.95 0.45 -2.16
N GLU A 62 1.70 1.59 -1.51
CA GLU A 62 2.60 2.19 -0.50
C GLU A 62 2.66 1.36 0.78
N ILE A 63 1.51 0.88 1.26
CA ILE A 63 1.43 -0.02 2.42
C ILE A 63 2.20 -1.33 2.12
N CYS A 64 1.94 -1.94 0.97
CA CYS A 64 2.65 -3.15 0.56
C CYS A 64 4.14 -2.92 0.35
N HIS A 65 4.55 -1.76 -0.18
CA HIS A 65 5.96 -1.42 -0.36
C HIS A 65 6.68 -1.37 1.00
N THR A 66 6.10 -0.67 1.97
CA THR A 66 6.61 -0.58 3.34
C THR A 66 6.79 -1.98 3.95
N LEU A 67 5.76 -2.82 3.88
CA LEU A 67 5.83 -4.18 4.43
C LEU A 67 6.83 -5.09 3.69
N LYS A 68 7.01 -4.88 2.37
CA LYS A 68 8.03 -5.60 1.59
C LYS A 68 9.46 -5.22 1.99
N GLN A 69 9.68 -3.99 2.44
CA GLN A 69 11.00 -3.60 2.94
C GLN A 69 11.33 -4.33 4.26
N CYS A 70 10.33 -4.55 5.11
CA CYS A 70 10.52 -5.29 6.37
C CYS A 70 10.60 -6.82 6.19
N PHE A 71 9.69 -7.39 5.39
CA PHE A 71 9.51 -8.85 5.30
C PHE A 71 10.05 -9.48 4.01
N GLY A 72 10.45 -8.66 3.04
CA GLY A 72 10.82 -9.12 1.71
C GLY A 72 9.62 -9.55 0.87
N HIS A 73 9.89 -10.41 -0.11
CA HIS A 73 8.88 -10.95 -1.01
C HIS A 73 8.77 -12.45 -0.82
N TYR A 74 7.53 -12.95 -0.81
CA TYR A 74 7.31 -14.38 -0.92
C TYR A 74 7.89 -14.90 -2.25
N ARG A 75 8.71 -15.95 -2.17
CA ARG A 75 9.16 -16.74 -3.31
C ARG A 75 8.61 -18.15 -3.15
N ALA A 76 7.87 -18.61 -4.15
CA ALA A 76 7.38 -19.98 -4.17
C ALA A 76 8.57 -20.94 -4.13
N PRO A 77 8.51 -22.03 -3.33
CA PRO A 77 9.55 -23.04 -3.34
C PRO A 77 9.64 -23.67 -4.73
N THR A 78 10.79 -23.54 -5.36
CA THR A 78 11.13 -24.27 -6.57
C THR A 78 11.47 -25.67 -6.13
N GLY A 79 10.49 -26.59 -6.11
CA GLY A 79 10.66 -27.97 -5.65
C GLY A 79 11.58 -28.79 -6.55
N VAL A 80 12.87 -28.44 -6.58
CA VAL A 80 13.98 -29.21 -7.14
C VAL A 80 15.01 -29.49 -6.07
#